data_AF-A0A397B262-F1
#
_entry.id   AF-A0A397B262-F1
#
_cell.length_a   1.000
_cell.length_b   1.000
_cell.length_c   1.000
_cell.angle_alpha   90.00
_cell.angle_beta   90.00
_cell.angle_gamma   90.00
#
_symmetry.space_group_name_H-M   'P 1'
#
loop_
_entity.id
_entity.type
_entity.pdbx_description
1 polymer ?
#
loop_
_entity_poly.entity_id
_entity_poly.type
_entity_poly.pdbx_seq_one_letter_code
_entity_poly.pdbx_strand_id
1 'polypeptide(L)'
;MSSLSSRVTVRCLASFTKAKHASKVISMVFAALVAWTTWQHLLQVYRGVLLLRKRFPHQSWIKAIRSSWVYATIVLLGDAGNLVFGLASPTLALRTLACTLRLSTKDFSYGPHERNVLDLYGTSSKDEDDLKPVVIFIHGGAWALSSKFHYGAVGETLERHGVVTVVPSYRTFPHGDVEEMLDDLEAIVGTNDSSVGLHVQAFIGLCGPYDITDHYEFERHRAIIPYVRGTNVLLCR
;
A
#
# COMPACT_ATOMS: atom_id res chain seq x y z
N MET A 1 -56.09 16.24 28.63
CA MET A 1 -55.57 15.44 27.49
C MET A 1 -54.74 16.26 26.47
N SER A 2 -54.74 17.60 26.51
CA SER A 2 -54.02 18.46 25.54
C SER A 2 -52.49 18.58 25.75
N SER A 3 -51.99 18.37 26.97
CA SER A 3 -50.56 18.52 27.34
C SER A 3 -49.65 17.37 26.85
N LEU A 4 -50.21 16.16 26.64
CA LEU A 4 -49.43 15.01 26.18
C LEU A 4 -49.12 15.08 24.66
N SER A 5 -50.08 15.57 23.87
CA SER A 5 -49.97 15.68 22.40
C SER A 5 -48.89 16.68 21.97
N SER A 6 -48.77 17.81 22.67
CA SER A 6 -47.75 18.83 22.35
C SER A 6 -46.33 18.36 22.64
N ARG A 7 -46.09 17.59 23.72
CA ARG A 7 -44.76 17.07 24.07
C ARG A 7 -44.26 16.00 23.10
N VAL A 8 -45.14 15.17 22.56
CA VAL A 8 -44.79 14.14 21.56
C VAL A 8 -44.40 14.80 20.23
N THR A 9 -45.14 15.81 19.79
CA THR A 9 -44.87 16.54 18.54
C THR A 9 -43.54 17.31 18.58
N VAL A 10 -43.20 17.95 19.71
CA VAL A 10 -41.92 18.66 19.88
C VAL A 10 -40.73 17.68 19.89
N ARG A 11 -40.85 16.51 20.54
CA ARG A 11 -39.80 15.48 20.50
C ARG A 11 -39.62 14.91 19.09
N CYS A 12 -40.71 14.73 18.34
CA CYS A 12 -40.66 14.22 16.98
C CYS A 12 -39.99 15.23 16.03
N LEU A 13 -40.33 16.53 16.12
CA LEU A 13 -39.67 17.59 15.36
C LEU A 13 -38.16 17.69 15.69
N ALA A 14 -37.79 17.64 16.97
CA ALA A 14 -36.39 17.68 17.39
C ALA A 14 -35.58 16.46 16.91
N SER A 15 -36.21 15.28 16.83
CA SER A 15 -35.63 14.08 16.21
C SER A 15 -35.47 14.24 14.70
N PHE A 16 -36.47 14.83 14.03
CA PHE A 16 -36.47 15.07 12.58
C PHE A 16 -35.44 16.14 12.17
N THR A 17 -35.27 17.20 12.95
CA THR A 17 -34.23 18.22 12.71
C THR A 17 -32.84 17.67 12.97
N LYS A 18 -32.64 16.86 14.03
CA LYS A 18 -31.38 16.11 14.24
C LYS A 18 -31.09 15.15 13.09
N ALA A 19 -32.08 14.42 12.59
CA ALA A 19 -31.94 13.52 11.45
C ALA A 19 -31.60 14.26 10.15
N LYS A 20 -32.25 15.40 9.86
CA LYS A 20 -31.93 16.26 8.72
C LYS A 20 -30.55 16.91 8.84
N HIS A 21 -30.14 17.30 10.04
CA HIS A 21 -28.81 17.84 10.31
C HIS A 21 -27.73 16.77 10.13
N ALA A 22 -27.94 15.57 10.69
CA ALA A 22 -27.05 14.42 10.49
C ALA A 22 -26.93 14.04 9.00
N SER A 23 -28.04 14.02 8.25
CA SER A 23 -28.04 13.76 6.81
C SER A 23 -27.23 14.81 6.03
N LYS A 24 -27.37 16.11 6.36
CA LYS A 24 -26.56 17.17 5.73
C LYS A 24 -25.07 17.02 6.05
N VAL A 25 -24.72 16.70 7.30
CA VAL A 25 -23.33 16.48 7.71
C VAL A 25 -22.73 15.28 6.96
N ILE A 26 -23.45 14.16 6.87
CA ILE A 26 -23.00 12.97 6.12
C ILE A 26 -22.77 13.32 4.65
N SER A 27 -23.69 14.07 4.02
CA SER A 27 -23.56 14.50 2.63
C SER A 27 -22.34 15.40 2.42
N MET A 28 -22.09 16.36 3.32
CA MET A 28 -20.90 17.21 3.26
C MET A 28 -19.59 16.43 3.41
N VAL A 29 -19.53 15.49 4.37
CA VAL A 29 -18.36 14.64 4.58
C VAL A 29 -18.09 13.77 3.35
N PHE A 30 -19.13 13.17 2.78
CA PHE A 30 -19.02 12.37 1.57
C PHE A 30 -18.49 13.20 0.39
N ALA A 31 -19.05 14.39 0.16
CA ALA A 31 -18.58 15.30 -0.89
C ALA A 31 -17.12 15.70 -0.69
N ALA A 32 -16.71 16.00 0.54
CA ALA A 32 -15.32 16.32 0.87
C ALA A 32 -14.37 15.16 0.61
N LEU A 33 -14.75 13.92 0.97
CA LEU A 33 -13.96 12.72 0.70
C LEU A 33 -13.81 12.45 -0.80
N VAL A 34 -14.88 12.60 -1.57
CA VAL A 34 -14.84 12.46 -3.04
C VAL A 34 -13.92 13.52 -3.65
N ALA A 35 -14.05 14.79 -3.22
CA ALA A 35 -13.19 15.87 -3.70
C ALA A 35 -11.72 15.62 -3.36
N TRP A 36 -11.43 15.22 -2.12
CA TRP A 36 -10.07 14.86 -1.69
C TRP A 36 -9.50 13.71 -2.51
N THR A 37 -10.26 12.64 -2.70
CA THR A 37 -9.82 11.45 -3.45
C THR A 37 -9.55 11.79 -4.92
N THR A 38 -10.44 12.60 -5.52
CA THR A 38 -10.26 13.09 -6.89
C THR A 38 -9.01 13.95 -7.01
N TRP A 39 -8.77 14.83 -6.03
CA TRP A 39 -7.58 15.67 -5.99
C TRP A 39 -6.29 14.84 -5.90
N GLN A 40 -6.25 13.84 -5.01
CA GLN A 40 -5.12 12.93 -4.88
C GLN A 40 -4.87 12.16 -6.19
N HIS A 41 -5.93 11.69 -6.85
CA HIS A 41 -5.81 11.01 -8.14
C HIS A 41 -5.20 11.92 -9.21
N LEU A 42 -5.66 13.16 -9.33
CA LEU A 42 -5.10 14.14 -10.27
C LEU A 42 -3.63 14.47 -9.97
N LEU A 43 -3.26 14.58 -8.68
CA LEU A 43 -1.86 14.75 -8.28
C LEU A 43 -0.99 13.57 -8.68
N GLN A 44 -1.48 12.33 -8.54
CA GLN A 44 -0.76 11.14 -8.98
C GLN A 44 -0.58 11.11 -10.49
N VAL A 45 -1.61 11.48 -11.25
CA VAL A 45 -1.49 11.64 -12.72
C VAL A 45 -0.42 12.68 -13.06
N TYR A 46 -0.47 13.85 -12.44
CA TYR A 46 0.48 14.94 -12.70
C TYR A 46 1.93 14.51 -12.42
N ARG A 47 2.19 13.91 -11.25
CA ARG A 47 3.52 13.38 -10.89
C ARG A 47 3.98 12.33 -11.89
N GLY A 48 3.09 11.41 -12.26
CA GLY A 48 3.39 10.38 -13.25
C GLY A 48 3.77 10.96 -14.61
N VAL A 49 3.08 12.01 -15.05
CA VAL A 49 3.39 12.68 -16.32
C VAL A 49 4.78 13.30 -16.23
N LEU A 50 5.07 14.07 -15.17
CA LEU A 50 6.38 14.69 -14.98
C LEU A 50 7.51 13.67 -14.98
N LEU A 51 7.36 12.57 -14.23
CA LEU A 51 8.36 11.53 -14.12
C LEU A 51 8.60 10.84 -15.48
N LEU A 52 7.53 10.48 -16.20
CA LEU A 52 7.64 9.89 -17.54
C LEU A 52 8.26 10.86 -18.55
N ARG A 53 7.94 12.16 -18.47
CA ARG A 53 8.54 13.19 -19.33
C ARG A 53 10.03 13.38 -19.06
N LYS A 54 10.46 13.26 -17.80
CA LYS A 54 11.87 13.29 -17.39
C LYS A 54 12.61 12.05 -17.90
N ARG A 55 12.04 10.85 -17.71
CA ARG A 55 12.67 9.58 -18.04
C ARG A 55 12.69 9.27 -19.54
N PHE A 56 11.61 9.59 -20.24
CA PHE A 56 11.42 9.27 -21.66
C PHE A 56 11.11 10.55 -22.46
N PRO A 57 12.11 11.43 -22.67
CA PRO A 57 11.90 12.74 -23.30
C PRO A 57 11.31 12.64 -24.72
N HIS A 58 11.66 11.58 -25.46
CA HIS A 58 11.20 11.29 -26.81
C HIS A 58 9.77 10.72 -26.90
N GLN A 59 9.17 10.30 -25.77
CA GLN A 59 7.79 9.78 -25.76
C GLN A 59 6.80 10.93 -26.05
N SER A 60 5.70 10.67 -26.77
CA SER A 60 4.66 11.69 -26.96
C SER A 60 3.96 12.03 -25.64
N TRP A 61 3.62 13.32 -25.44
CA TRP A 61 2.84 13.80 -24.29
C TRP A 61 1.52 13.04 -24.11
N ILE A 62 0.84 12.69 -25.20
CA ILE A 62 -0.43 11.95 -25.15
C ILE A 62 -0.21 10.56 -24.55
N LYS A 63 0.90 9.89 -24.91
CA LYS A 63 1.25 8.59 -24.35
C LYS A 63 1.62 8.70 -22.86
N ALA A 64 2.36 9.74 -22.46
CA ALA A 64 2.69 9.97 -21.06
C ALA A 64 1.43 10.19 -20.22
N ILE A 65 0.56 11.12 -20.63
CA ILE A 65 -0.71 11.42 -19.95
C ILE A 65 -1.59 10.16 -19.82
N ARG A 66 -1.78 9.44 -20.93
CA ARG A 66 -2.59 8.21 -20.93
C ARG A 66 -2.02 7.15 -19.99
N SER A 67 -0.70 6.96 -19.98
CA SER A 67 -0.05 5.96 -19.13
C SER A 67 -0.14 6.34 -17.66
N SER A 68 0.08 7.60 -17.31
CA SER A 68 -0.07 8.10 -15.94
C SER A 68 -1.51 8.03 -15.46
N TRP A 69 -2.49 8.27 -16.34
CA TRP A 69 -3.91 8.10 -16.02
C TRP A 69 -4.27 6.65 -15.70
N VAL A 70 -3.92 5.72 -16.60
CA VAL A 70 -4.12 4.28 -16.39
C VAL A 70 -3.49 3.84 -15.07
N TYR A 71 -2.25 4.27 -14.83
CA TYR A 71 -1.53 3.98 -13.60
C TYR A 71 -2.29 4.49 -12.36
N ALA A 72 -2.61 5.78 -12.32
CA ALA A 72 -3.27 6.38 -11.16
C ALA A 72 -4.63 5.72 -10.88
N THR A 73 -5.35 5.32 -11.93
CA THR A 73 -6.60 4.56 -11.80
C THR A 73 -6.36 3.16 -11.20
N ILE A 74 -5.31 2.45 -11.60
CA ILE A 74 -4.98 1.14 -11.01
C ILE A 74 -4.66 1.29 -9.52
N VAL A 75 -3.87 2.30 -9.14
CA VAL A 75 -3.56 2.58 -7.72
C VAL A 75 -4.83 2.89 -6.94
N LEU A 76 -5.70 3.77 -7.46
CA LEU A 76 -6.97 4.10 -6.83
C LEU A 76 -7.86 2.85 -6.64
N LEU A 77 -7.91 1.96 -7.63
CA LEU A 77 -8.66 0.70 -7.52
C LEU A 77 -8.05 -0.23 -6.47
N GLY A 78 -6.72 -0.31 -6.39
CA GLY A 78 -6.02 -1.06 -5.34
C GLY A 78 -6.36 -0.54 -3.93
N ASP A 79 -6.29 0.77 -3.74
CA ASP A 79 -6.61 1.42 -2.46
C ASP A 79 -8.10 1.26 -2.09
N ALA A 80 -9.00 1.37 -3.07
CA ALA A 80 -10.41 1.06 -2.87
C ALA A 80 -10.62 -0.42 -2.50
N GLY A 81 -9.86 -1.33 -3.09
CA GLY A 81 -9.83 -2.74 -2.73
C GLY A 81 -9.45 -2.96 -1.27
N ASN A 82 -8.45 -2.23 -0.75
CA ASN A 82 -8.06 -2.29 0.65
C ASN A 82 -9.20 -1.86 1.59
N LEU A 83 -9.96 -0.83 1.22
CA LEU A 83 -11.12 -0.38 1.98
C LEU A 83 -12.23 -1.45 2.00
N VAL A 84 -12.55 -2.02 0.84
CA VAL A 84 -13.56 -3.09 0.72
C VAL A 84 -13.14 -4.31 1.53
N PHE A 85 -11.87 -4.72 1.45
CA PHE A 85 -11.32 -5.82 2.25
C PHE A 85 -11.43 -5.52 3.75
N GLY A 86 -11.10 -4.29 4.17
CA GLY A 86 -11.21 -3.89 5.56
C GLY A 86 -12.63 -3.95 6.12
N LEU A 87 -13.62 -3.62 5.29
CA LEU A 87 -15.04 -3.74 5.65
C LEU A 87 -15.53 -5.19 5.65
N ALA A 88 -15.06 -6.01 4.70
CA ALA A 88 -15.45 -7.42 4.59
C ALA A 88 -14.79 -8.29 5.68
N SER A 89 -13.60 -7.92 6.14
CA SER A 89 -12.80 -8.67 7.11
C SER A 89 -12.29 -7.77 8.24
N PRO A 90 -13.19 -7.23 9.09
CA PRO A 90 -12.85 -6.22 10.08
C PRO A 90 -11.86 -6.72 11.14
N THR A 91 -11.91 -8.00 11.52
CA THR A 91 -10.97 -8.58 12.48
C THR A 91 -9.53 -8.58 11.96
N LEU A 92 -9.33 -8.90 10.67
CA LEU A 92 -8.00 -8.87 10.05
C LEU A 92 -7.50 -7.43 9.88
N ALA A 93 -8.39 -6.51 9.49
CA ALA A 93 -8.06 -5.09 9.39
C ALA A 93 -7.66 -4.50 10.74
N LEU A 94 -8.43 -4.78 11.80
CA LEU A 94 -8.12 -4.36 13.16
C LEU A 94 -6.81 -4.96 13.65
N ARG A 95 -6.55 -6.24 13.37
CA ARG A 95 -5.27 -6.87 13.73
C ARG A 95 -4.10 -6.21 13.01
N THR A 96 -4.24 -5.94 11.71
CA THR A 96 -3.21 -5.27 10.90
C THR A 96 -2.95 -3.87 11.45
N LEU A 97 -4.00 -3.10 11.70
CA LEU A 97 -3.92 -1.77 12.29
C LEU A 97 -3.28 -1.82 13.69
N ALA A 98 -3.66 -2.77 14.53
CA ALA A 98 -3.11 -2.94 15.87
C ALA A 98 -1.61 -3.27 15.81
N CYS A 99 -1.19 -4.18 14.93
CA CYS A 99 0.23 -4.48 14.73
C CYS A 99 0.99 -3.23 14.28
N THR A 100 0.48 -2.53 13.26
CA THR A 100 1.16 -1.36 12.72
C THR A 100 1.21 -0.20 13.71
N LEU A 101 0.14 0.08 14.46
CA LEU A 101 0.13 1.18 15.44
C LEU A 101 0.93 0.86 16.70
N ARG A 102 0.93 -0.39 17.15
CA ARG A 102 1.69 -0.83 18.33
C ARG A 102 3.20 -0.70 18.11
N LEU A 103 3.64 -0.89 16.88
CA LEU A 103 5.04 -1.13 16.51
C LEU A 103 5.56 -0.06 15.55
N SER A 104 4.82 1.04 15.41
CA SER A 104 5.15 2.17 14.53
C SER A 104 6.37 2.93 15.08
N THR A 105 7.56 2.40 14.84
CA THR A 105 8.80 3.18 14.87
C THR A 105 8.87 4.01 13.58
N LYS A 106 7.91 4.91 13.36
CA LYS A 106 7.91 5.85 12.22
C LYS A 106 9.16 6.73 12.18
N ASP A 107 9.97 6.69 13.24
CA ASP A 107 11.07 7.61 13.51
C ASP A 107 12.41 7.16 12.90
N PHE A 108 12.48 6.01 12.23
CA PHE A 108 13.70 5.60 11.52
C PHE A 108 13.60 5.94 10.04
N SER A 109 14.11 7.13 9.71
CA SER A 109 14.40 7.51 8.33
C SER A 109 15.77 7.01 7.92
N TYR A 110 15.87 6.36 6.77
CA TYR A 110 17.14 5.90 6.19
C TYR A 110 17.57 6.74 4.97
N GLY A 111 16.77 7.74 4.58
CA GLY A 111 17.06 8.54 3.40
C GLY A 111 16.27 9.86 3.35
N PRO A 112 16.50 10.67 2.30
CA PRO A 112 15.95 12.02 2.25
C PRO A 112 14.47 12.09 1.85
N HIS A 113 13.94 11.03 1.22
CA HIS A 113 12.58 11.04 0.69
C HIS A 113 11.56 10.61 1.76
N GLU A 114 10.33 11.16 1.70
CA GLU A 114 9.27 10.94 2.72
C GLU A 114 8.89 9.46 2.92
N ARG A 115 9.12 8.63 1.90
CA ARG A 115 8.86 7.19 1.93
C ARG A 115 10.04 6.38 2.48
N ASN A 116 11.21 6.98 2.69
CA ASN A 116 12.43 6.30 3.13
C ASN A 116 12.41 6.11 4.64
N VAL A 117 11.40 5.38 5.09
CA VAL A 117 11.11 5.11 6.49
C VAL A 117 10.91 3.62 6.67
N LEU A 118 11.27 3.10 7.84
CA LEU A 118 11.14 1.67 8.15
C LEU A 118 10.48 1.45 9.50
N ASP A 119 9.92 0.26 9.71
CA ASP A 119 9.47 -0.21 11.02
C ASP A 119 10.41 -1.30 11.53
N LEU A 120 10.76 -1.25 12.83
CA LEU A 120 11.59 -2.24 13.51
C LEU A 120 10.78 -3.03 14.52
N TYR A 121 10.99 -4.36 14.54
CA TYR A 121 10.29 -5.30 15.41
C TYR A 121 11.29 -6.16 16.19
N GLY A 122 10.99 -6.54 17.43
CA GLY A 122 11.83 -7.45 18.22
C GLY A 122 13.04 -6.83 18.92
N THR A 123 13.05 -5.49 19.08
CA THR A 123 14.18 -4.72 19.66
C THR A 123 14.13 -4.59 21.20
N SER A 124 13.03 -4.98 21.86
CA SER A 124 12.82 -4.73 23.30
C SER A 124 13.47 -5.74 24.28
N SER A 125 14.46 -6.54 23.87
CA SER A 125 15.14 -7.45 24.80
C SER A 125 16.13 -6.72 25.70
N LYS A 126 16.20 -7.15 26.97
CA LYS A 126 17.09 -6.61 28.02
C LYS A 126 18.50 -7.19 28.00
N ASP A 127 18.71 -8.31 27.32
CA ASP A 127 20.04 -8.93 27.20
C ASP A 127 20.74 -8.31 25.99
N GLU A 128 21.59 -7.31 26.26
CA GLU A 128 22.43 -6.65 25.25
C GLU A 128 23.51 -7.59 24.67
N ASP A 129 23.76 -8.73 25.33
CA ASP A 129 24.87 -9.63 25.01
C ASP A 129 24.55 -10.70 23.95
N ASP A 130 23.29 -10.86 23.51
CA ASP A 130 22.90 -11.91 22.55
C ASP A 130 22.52 -11.35 21.17
N LEU A 131 23.35 -11.66 20.16
CA LEU A 131 23.10 -11.26 18.77
C LEU A 131 21.89 -12.01 18.21
N LYS A 132 20.85 -11.26 17.83
CA LYS A 132 19.65 -11.80 17.19
C LYS A 132 19.78 -11.84 15.66
N PRO A 133 19.17 -12.84 14.99
CA PRO A 133 19.03 -12.80 13.54
C PRO A 133 18.15 -11.61 13.14
N VAL A 134 18.56 -10.93 12.05
CA VAL A 134 17.84 -9.80 11.46
C VAL A 134 17.25 -10.22 10.13
N VAL A 135 15.96 -9.93 9.91
CA VAL A 135 15.26 -10.15 8.65
C VAL A 135 14.80 -8.81 8.10
N ILE A 136 15.22 -8.47 6.88
CA ILE A 136 14.72 -7.31 6.13
C ILE A 136 13.62 -7.80 5.18
N PHE A 137 12.38 -7.38 5.42
CA PHE A 137 11.23 -7.78 4.61
C PHE A 137 10.88 -6.68 3.59
N ILE A 138 11.37 -6.83 2.36
CA ILE A 138 11.06 -5.91 1.26
C ILE A 138 9.70 -6.30 0.66
N HIS A 139 8.74 -5.38 0.76
CA HIS A 139 7.40 -5.66 0.25
C HIS A 139 7.31 -5.56 -1.28
N GLY A 140 6.40 -6.34 -1.86
CA GLY A 140 6.03 -6.24 -3.27
C GLY A 140 4.95 -5.19 -3.54
N GLY A 141 4.26 -5.36 -4.68
CA GLY A 141 3.19 -4.46 -5.14
C GLY A 141 3.46 -3.83 -6.51
N ALA A 142 4.17 -4.54 -7.41
CA ALA A 142 4.43 -4.07 -8.77
C ALA A 142 5.04 -2.65 -8.84
N TRP A 143 5.89 -2.29 -7.86
CA TRP A 143 6.63 -1.01 -7.81
C TRP A 143 5.71 0.22 -7.74
N ALA A 144 4.47 0.00 -7.30
CA ALA A 144 3.37 0.91 -7.51
C ALA A 144 2.37 0.92 -6.36
N LEU A 145 2.00 -0.29 -5.96
CA LEU A 145 0.99 -0.62 -4.98
C LEU A 145 1.68 -0.97 -3.67
N SER A 146 0.93 -0.88 -2.58
CA SER A 146 1.34 -1.29 -1.23
C SER A 146 2.25 -0.32 -0.46
N SER A 147 2.43 -0.66 0.81
CA SER A 147 3.13 0.09 1.84
C SER A 147 3.51 -0.87 2.96
N LYS A 148 4.56 -0.54 3.72
CA LYS A 148 4.95 -1.26 4.95
C LYS A 148 3.78 -1.52 5.91
N PHE A 149 2.75 -0.66 5.88
CA PHE A 149 1.53 -0.81 6.68
C PHE A 149 0.86 -2.19 6.55
N HIS A 150 0.89 -2.81 5.37
CA HIS A 150 0.24 -4.09 5.12
C HIS A 150 0.98 -5.29 5.75
N TYR A 151 2.22 -5.09 6.23
CA TYR A 151 3.12 -6.17 6.62
C TYR A 151 3.48 -6.16 8.11
N GLY A 152 2.81 -5.36 8.94
CA GLY A 152 3.06 -5.33 10.38
C GLY A 152 2.88 -6.69 11.07
N ALA A 153 1.99 -7.54 10.57
CA ALA A 153 1.80 -8.90 11.07
C ALA A 153 3.01 -9.83 10.80
N VAL A 154 3.79 -9.57 9.74
CA VAL A 154 5.05 -10.29 9.46
C VAL A 154 6.06 -9.96 10.54
N GLY A 155 6.25 -8.66 10.81
CA GLY A 155 7.12 -8.17 11.88
C GLY A 155 6.75 -8.73 13.25
N GLU A 156 5.46 -8.67 13.63
CA GLU A 156 4.96 -9.24 14.89
C GLU A 156 5.24 -10.76 14.99
N THR A 157 5.05 -11.50 13.90
CA THR A 157 5.20 -12.96 13.90
C THR A 157 6.67 -13.35 14.09
N LEU A 158 7.58 -12.70 13.37
CA LEU A 158 9.02 -12.95 13.48
C LEU A 158 9.59 -12.50 14.83
N GLU A 159 9.12 -11.37 15.36
CA GLU A 159 9.46 -10.90 16.71
C GLU A 159 9.15 -11.96 17.78
N ARG A 160 7.99 -12.63 17.70
CA ARG A 160 7.61 -13.71 18.63
C ARG A 160 8.55 -14.92 18.58
N HIS A 161 9.31 -15.07 17.50
CA HIS A 161 10.33 -16.12 17.35
C HIS A 161 11.74 -15.61 17.67
N GLY A 162 11.88 -14.43 18.28
CA GLY A 162 13.17 -13.87 18.67
C GLY A 162 13.97 -13.25 17.51
N VAL A 163 13.33 -13.03 16.36
CA VAL A 163 13.97 -12.46 15.17
C VAL A 163 13.70 -10.96 15.10
N VAL A 164 14.74 -10.15 14.91
CA VAL A 164 14.59 -8.72 14.64
C VAL A 164 14.10 -8.56 13.21
N THR A 165 13.01 -7.83 12.99
CA THR A 165 12.48 -7.63 11.64
C THR A 165 12.50 -6.16 11.27
N VAL A 166 12.93 -5.88 10.04
CA VAL A 166 12.92 -4.56 9.41
C VAL A 166 11.89 -4.59 8.29
N VAL A 167 10.88 -3.72 8.35
CA VAL A 167 9.88 -3.56 7.29
C VAL A 167 9.97 -2.15 6.72
N PRO A 168 10.77 -1.93 5.67
CA PRO A 168 10.94 -0.63 5.05
C PRO A 168 9.81 -0.30 4.07
N SER A 169 9.51 0.98 3.95
CA SER A 169 8.92 1.57 2.75
C SER A 169 10.05 2.11 1.88
N TYR A 170 9.85 2.11 0.56
CA TYR A 170 10.73 2.71 -0.42
C TYR A 170 9.91 3.58 -1.40
N ARG A 171 10.56 4.40 -2.24
CA ARG A 171 9.87 5.11 -3.32
C ARG A 171 9.13 4.11 -4.21
N THR A 172 7.97 4.51 -4.71
CA THR A 172 7.23 3.75 -5.72
C THR A 172 6.80 4.73 -6.79
N PHE A 173 6.44 4.27 -7.98
CA PHE A 173 5.89 5.16 -8.99
C PHE A 173 4.64 5.86 -8.42
N PRO A 174 4.38 7.15 -8.70
CA PRO A 174 5.16 8.09 -9.51
C PRO A 174 6.15 8.94 -8.69
N HIS A 175 6.48 8.54 -7.47
CA HIS A 175 7.39 9.28 -6.59
C HIS A 175 8.87 9.04 -6.90
N GLY A 176 9.19 7.93 -7.55
CA GLY A 176 10.51 7.66 -8.10
C GLY A 176 10.43 6.76 -9.33
N ASP A 177 11.49 6.73 -10.12
CA ASP A 177 11.67 5.74 -11.19
C ASP A 177 12.37 4.47 -10.68
N VAL A 178 12.62 3.50 -11.56
CA VAL A 178 13.23 2.21 -11.20
C VAL A 178 14.62 2.38 -10.61
N GLU A 179 15.42 3.34 -11.07
CA GLU A 179 16.77 3.58 -10.53
C GLU A 179 16.68 4.12 -9.11
N GLU A 180 15.83 5.12 -8.90
CA GLU A 180 15.58 5.69 -7.57
C GLU A 180 15.04 4.66 -6.57
N MET A 181 14.24 3.71 -7.04
CA MET A 181 13.76 2.60 -6.22
C MET A 181 14.89 1.63 -5.87
N LEU A 182 15.78 1.31 -6.82
CA LEU A 182 16.95 0.48 -6.55
C LEU A 182 17.90 1.15 -5.55
N ASP A 183 18.14 2.45 -5.69
CA ASP A 183 18.94 3.23 -4.74
C ASP A 183 18.38 3.13 -3.31
N ASP A 184 17.05 3.19 -3.17
CA ASP A 184 16.39 3.03 -1.87
C ASP A 184 16.58 1.61 -1.30
N LEU A 185 16.51 0.57 -2.14
CA LEU A 185 16.73 -0.82 -1.71
C LEU A 185 18.19 -1.06 -1.31
N GLU A 186 19.15 -0.48 -2.02
CA GLU A 186 20.57 -0.51 -1.67
C GLU A 186 20.82 0.18 -0.32
N ALA A 187 20.19 1.33 -0.10
CA ALA A 187 20.27 2.05 1.17
C ALA A 187 19.64 1.25 2.33
N ILE A 188 18.53 0.55 2.09
CA ILE A 188 17.88 -0.34 3.07
C ILE A 188 18.80 -1.49 3.48
N VAL A 189 19.41 -2.17 2.50
CA VAL A 189 20.28 -3.33 2.75
C VAL A 189 21.64 -2.88 3.30
N GLY A 190 22.05 -1.64 3.03
CA GLY A 190 23.36 -1.13 3.44
C GLY A 190 24.49 -1.68 2.57
N THR A 191 24.23 -1.99 1.30
CA THR A 191 25.23 -2.56 0.36
C THR A 191 26.43 -1.64 0.13
N ASN A 192 26.29 -0.35 0.41
CA ASN A 192 27.37 0.64 0.38
C ASN A 192 28.43 0.39 1.47
N ASP A 193 28.08 -0.35 2.52
CA ASP A 193 29.00 -0.79 3.55
C ASP A 193 29.40 -2.25 3.31
N SER A 194 30.64 -2.45 2.83
CA SER A 194 31.22 -3.76 2.58
C SER A 194 31.25 -4.69 3.81
N SER A 195 31.08 -4.16 5.03
CA SER A 195 30.96 -4.98 6.23
C SER A 195 29.60 -5.70 6.32
N VAL A 196 28.52 -5.14 5.77
CA VAL A 196 27.17 -5.72 5.87
C VAL A 196 27.01 -6.93 4.96
N GLY A 197 27.59 -6.88 3.75
CA GLY A 197 27.52 -7.99 2.79
C GLY A 197 28.10 -9.31 3.31
N LEU A 198 29.07 -9.25 4.23
CA LEU A 198 29.67 -10.44 4.87
C LEU A 198 28.73 -11.13 5.88
N HIS A 199 27.68 -10.44 6.33
CA HIS A 199 26.75 -10.94 7.35
C HIS A 199 25.41 -11.41 6.77
N VAL A 200 25.18 -11.25 5.46
CA VAL A 200 23.95 -11.72 4.81
C VAL A 200 24.00 -13.25 4.70
N GLN A 201 23.17 -13.92 5.49
CA GLN A 201 23.14 -15.39 5.53
C GLN A 201 22.33 -16.01 4.39
N ALA A 202 21.24 -15.37 3.98
CA ALA A 202 20.33 -15.91 2.97
C ALA A 202 19.47 -14.82 2.30
N PHE A 203 19.05 -15.09 1.08
CA PHE A 203 18.01 -14.34 0.36
C PHE A 203 16.82 -15.26 0.06
N ILE A 204 15.61 -14.81 0.37
CA ILE A 204 14.37 -15.57 0.15
C ILE A 204 13.47 -14.76 -0.77
N GLY A 205 13.38 -15.20 -2.03
CA GLY A 205 12.51 -14.58 -3.02
C GLY A 205 11.11 -15.19 -3.01
N LEU A 206 10.11 -14.42 -2.58
CA LEU A 206 8.71 -14.84 -2.55
C LEU A 206 7.97 -14.36 -3.80
N CYS A 207 7.88 -15.24 -4.80
CA CYS A 207 7.02 -15.05 -6.00
C CYS A 207 7.31 -13.78 -6.84
N GLY A 208 8.56 -13.27 -6.82
CA GLY A 208 8.96 -12.13 -7.64
C GLY A 208 9.30 -12.52 -9.10
N PRO A 209 9.01 -11.66 -10.09
CA PRO A 209 9.62 -11.79 -11.41
C PRO A 209 11.11 -11.38 -11.34
N TYR A 210 12.01 -12.23 -11.81
CA TYR A 210 13.46 -11.97 -11.80
C TYR A 210 14.00 -11.47 -13.14
N ASP A 211 13.31 -11.82 -14.24
CA ASP A 211 13.54 -11.23 -15.55
C ASP A 211 12.27 -10.50 -15.99
N ILE A 212 12.37 -9.17 -16.07
CA ILE A 212 11.25 -8.32 -16.43
C ILE A 212 10.91 -8.40 -17.93
N THR A 213 11.90 -8.67 -18.77
CA THR A 213 11.72 -8.81 -20.22
C THR A 213 10.94 -10.08 -20.52
N ASP A 214 11.34 -11.20 -19.91
CA ASP A 214 10.60 -12.47 -20.03
C ASP A 214 9.19 -12.35 -19.45
N HIS A 215 9.03 -11.65 -18.33
CA HIS A 215 7.71 -11.42 -17.74
C HIS A 215 6.80 -10.65 -18.70
N TYR A 216 7.29 -9.59 -19.35
CA TYR A 216 6.48 -8.82 -20.30
C TYR A 216 6.19 -9.58 -21.59
N GLU A 217 7.14 -10.35 -22.12
CA GLU A 217 6.87 -11.22 -23.26
C GLU A 217 5.83 -12.29 -22.91
N PHE A 218 5.93 -12.91 -21.73
CA PHE A 218 4.91 -13.85 -21.25
C PHE A 218 3.52 -13.19 -21.12
N GLU A 219 3.43 -12.04 -20.46
CA GLU A 219 2.16 -11.30 -20.29
C GLU A 219 1.58 -10.80 -21.62
N ARG A 220 2.43 -10.49 -22.61
CA ARG A 220 1.99 -10.12 -23.98
C ARG A 220 1.28 -11.27 -24.70
N HIS A 221 1.66 -12.51 -24.44
CA HIS A 221 1.09 -13.70 -25.07
C HIS A 221 -0.10 -14.28 -24.28
N ARG A 222 -0.32 -13.83 -23.05
CA ARG A 222 -1.53 -14.17 -22.29
C ARG A 222 -2.74 -13.50 -22.93
N ALA A 223 -3.50 -14.26 -23.71
CA ALA A 223 -4.89 -13.90 -23.95
C ALA A 223 -5.60 -13.88 -22.58
N ILE A 224 -6.27 -12.78 -22.25
CA ILE A 224 -7.24 -12.75 -21.13
C ILE A 224 -8.31 -13.76 -21.54
N ILE A 225 -8.23 -14.99 -21.05
CA ILE A 225 -9.22 -16.03 -21.36
C ILE A 225 -10.56 -15.47 -20.85
N PRO A 226 -11.52 -15.08 -21.71
CA PRO A 226 -12.85 -14.80 -21.21
C PRO A 226 -13.33 -16.10 -20.60
N TYR A 227 -13.88 -16.05 -19.39
CA TYR A 227 -14.42 -17.21 -18.67
C TYR A 227 -15.36 -17.99 -19.61
N VAL A 228 -14.83 -19.00 -20.30
CA VAL A 228 -15.62 -19.87 -21.16
C VAL A 228 -16.36 -20.76 -20.18
N ARG A 229 -17.67 -20.50 -20.03
CA ARG A 229 -18.59 -21.42 -19.36
C ARG A 229 -18.29 -22.82 -19.90
N GLY A 230 -17.89 -23.70 -18.99
CA GLY A 230 -17.46 -25.05 -19.32
C GLY A 230 -18.39 -25.71 -20.31
N THR A 231 -17.86 -25.97 -21.50
CA THR A 231 -18.33 -27.07 -22.33
C THR A 231 -17.10 -27.88 -22.67
N ASN A 232 -17.11 -29.10 -22.10
CA ASN A 232 -16.18 -30.19 -22.26
C ASN A 232 -15.32 -30.13 -23.52
N VAL A 233 -14.01 -29.95 -23.35
CA VAL A 233 -13.02 -30.52 -24.27
C VAL A 233 -11.84 -31.03 -23.44
N LEU A 234 -11.88 -32.34 -23.17
CA LEU A 234 -10.70 -33.19 -23.03
C LEU A 234 -9.74 -32.97 -24.20
N LEU A 235 -8.42 -33.07 -23.94
CA LEU A 235 -7.28 -33.38 -24.83
C LEU A 235 -6.16 -32.34 -24.66
N CYS A 236 -4.87 -32.68 -24.55
CA CYS A 236 -4.17 -33.96 -24.43
C CYS A 236 -2.70 -33.66 -24.12
N ARG A 237 -2.09 -34.52 -23.28
CA ARG A 237 -0.64 -34.75 -23.02
C ARG A 237 0.26 -33.58 -22.60
#